data_AF-A0A350IQU6-F1
#
_entry.id   AF-A0A350IQU6-F1
#
_cell.length_a   1.000
_cell.length_b   1.000
_cell.length_c   1.000
_cell.angle_alpha   90.00
_cell.angle_beta   90.00
_cell.angle_gamma   90.00
#
_symmetry.space_group_name_H-M   'P 1'
#
loop_
_entity.id
_entity.type
_entity.pdbx_description
1 polymer ?
#
loop_
_entity_poly.entity_id
_entity_poly.type
_entity_poly.pdbx_seq_one_letter_code
_entity_poly.pdbx_strand_id
1 'polypeptide(L)'
;MISGFAISRGEGDDRRRPGGRAMNRHEVVSRVAVDRMIVTGHRIECPLDWDRPGESETISVFAREVVAAEKVDDRRLPMICWYQGGPGMEFGFPASRSAWLEQLLTRYRVLLLDQRGTGASTPLEARAMPRADPAELAAYLSHFRADSIVRDAECFRSVLLGDDAGWYLFGQSFGGFCSLTHLSFLPEHVIGVIITGGFAPVLHEADAVYAVLADRVAERNADFLARFPGDAARVRWLVDHLESAHDVDAYGQRLTAPAFLALGTCLGHLHGAAELHGIVERAADDLGALGMLGGSVHQQVAALMSPATNPIYSLLQEACYAQGGPTRWAAARVIAADPRYALDAEPAACFTGEMMFPWMFEEWAPLRPFRDAAEMLASRVSWPPLYDVDRLRGNRVPVVGAVYWNDPYVERGLALETAGLLGNCEVWITNQHEHQAYRVTPAPVAERLFAMLDQRRAQS
;
A
#
# COMPACT_ATOMS: atom_id res chain seq x y z
N MET A 1 -33.81 -57.57 -7.26
CA MET A 1 -33.31 -56.61 -8.28
C MET A 1 -32.71 -55.44 -7.55
N ILE A 2 -31.39 -55.45 -7.39
CA ILE A 2 -30.61 -54.37 -6.76
C ILE A 2 -29.39 -54.18 -7.66
N SER A 3 -29.28 -53.03 -8.32
CA SER A 3 -28.07 -52.54 -9.00
C SER A 3 -27.90 -51.08 -8.58
N GLY A 4 -26.78 -50.59 -8.06
CA GLY A 4 -25.39 -50.98 -8.34
C GLY A 4 -24.79 -49.92 -9.28
N PHE A 5 -24.51 -48.73 -8.78
CA PHE A 5 -23.78 -47.68 -9.51
C PHE A 5 -22.32 -47.69 -9.06
N ALA A 6 -21.43 -48.05 -10.00
CA ALA A 6 -19.99 -48.10 -9.82
C ALA A 6 -19.37 -46.72 -10.09
N ILE A 7 -18.49 -46.29 -9.18
CA ILE A 7 -17.61 -45.13 -9.34
C ILE A 7 -16.29 -45.65 -9.91
N SER A 8 -15.95 -45.21 -11.12
CA SER A 8 -14.67 -45.49 -11.78
C SER A 8 -13.59 -44.56 -11.20
N ARG A 9 -12.58 -45.14 -10.53
CA ARG A 9 -11.30 -44.49 -10.23
C ARG A 9 -10.30 -44.94 -11.30
N GLY A 10 -9.86 -44.02 -12.15
CA GLY A 10 -8.71 -44.24 -13.02
C GLY A 10 -7.42 -44.02 -12.24
N GLU A 11 -6.67 -45.10 -12.02
CA GLU A 11 -5.26 -45.04 -11.64
C GLU A 11 -4.41 -44.85 -12.91
N GLY A 12 -3.66 -43.75 -12.95
CA GLY A 12 -2.62 -43.51 -13.95
C GLY A 12 -1.27 -43.39 -13.25
N ASP A 13 -0.46 -44.43 -13.36
CA ASP A 13 0.96 -44.49 -12.99
C ASP A 13 1.77 -43.58 -13.93
N ASP A 14 2.21 -42.41 -13.46
CA ASP A 14 3.15 -41.56 -14.19
C ASP A 14 4.52 -41.57 -13.49
N ARG A 15 5.42 -42.37 -14.07
CA ARG A 15 6.81 -42.52 -13.61
C ARG A 15 7.58 -41.26 -13.97
N ARG A 16 7.84 -40.45 -12.95
CA ARG A 16 8.69 -39.25 -12.98
C ARG A 16 10.08 -39.54 -13.58
N ARG A 17 10.41 -38.81 -14.64
CA ARG A 17 11.80 -38.50 -15.00
C ARG A 17 12.28 -37.34 -14.11
N PRO A 18 13.50 -37.37 -13.57
CA PRO A 18 14.04 -36.25 -12.79
C PRO A 18 14.71 -35.24 -13.73
N GLY A 19 14.20 -34.00 -13.76
CA GLY A 19 14.87 -32.89 -14.45
C GLY A 19 13.95 -31.72 -14.77
N GLY A 20 13.97 -30.68 -13.91
CA GLY A 20 13.56 -29.30 -14.25
C GLY A 20 12.06 -28.93 -14.12
N ARG A 21 11.81 -27.83 -13.40
CA ARG A 21 10.56 -27.04 -13.28
C ARG A 21 9.38 -27.66 -12.49
N ALA A 22 9.37 -27.38 -11.19
CA ALA A 22 8.16 -27.33 -10.36
C ALA A 22 8.07 -25.96 -9.66
N MET A 23 8.20 -24.87 -10.40
CA MET A 23 7.75 -23.54 -9.96
C MET A 23 6.56 -23.18 -10.85
N ASN A 24 5.52 -22.59 -10.27
CA ASN A 24 4.25 -22.19 -10.92
C ASN A 24 3.13 -23.25 -10.86
N ARG A 25 2.89 -23.86 -9.69
CA ARG A 25 1.59 -24.51 -9.46
C ARG A 25 0.51 -23.44 -9.42
N HIS A 26 -0.33 -23.40 -10.45
CA HIS A 26 -1.49 -22.53 -10.54
C HIS A 26 -2.76 -23.27 -10.15
N GLU A 27 -3.56 -22.66 -9.30
CA GLU A 27 -4.86 -23.17 -8.87
C GLU A 27 -5.93 -22.09 -9.08
N VAL A 28 -7.08 -22.48 -9.63
CA VAL A 28 -8.31 -21.68 -9.57
C VAL A 28 -9.05 -22.07 -8.30
N VAL A 29 -9.01 -21.20 -7.29
CA VAL A 29 -9.51 -21.45 -5.93
C VAL A 29 -11.03 -21.25 -5.85
N SER A 30 -11.56 -20.31 -6.63
CA SER A 30 -13.00 -20.01 -6.64
C SER A 30 -13.41 -19.32 -7.93
N ARG A 31 -14.69 -19.41 -8.29
CA ARG A 31 -15.31 -18.64 -9.37
C ARG A 31 -16.75 -18.32 -9.00
N VAL A 32 -17.07 -17.04 -8.83
CA VAL A 32 -18.35 -16.57 -8.29
C VAL A 32 -18.91 -15.47 -9.18
N ALA A 33 -20.22 -15.52 -9.46
CA ALA A 33 -20.95 -14.42 -10.07
C ALA A 33 -21.51 -13.51 -8.98
N VAL A 34 -21.23 -12.21 -9.05
CA VAL A 34 -21.66 -11.21 -8.06
C VAL A 34 -21.82 -9.85 -8.73
N ASP A 35 -22.94 -9.17 -8.49
CA ASP A 35 -23.25 -7.81 -9.00
C ASP A 35 -22.77 -7.53 -10.44
N ARG A 36 -23.23 -8.33 -11.40
CA ARG A 36 -22.87 -8.20 -12.84
C ARG A 36 -21.36 -8.31 -13.11
N MET A 37 -20.64 -9.06 -12.28
CA MET A 37 -19.25 -9.43 -12.45
C MET A 37 -19.08 -10.94 -12.27
N ILE A 38 -18.02 -11.47 -12.88
CA ILE A 38 -17.46 -12.78 -12.52
C ILE A 38 -16.14 -12.52 -11.81
N VAL A 39 -16.00 -13.08 -10.61
CA VAL A 39 -14.81 -12.97 -9.76
C VAL A 39 -14.18 -14.37 -9.66
N THR A 40 -12.95 -14.50 -10.13
CA THR A 40 -12.18 -15.75 -10.10
C THR A 40 -10.97 -15.59 -9.19
N GLY A 41 -10.87 -16.43 -8.16
CA GLY A 41 -9.70 -16.46 -7.28
C GLY A 41 -8.63 -17.37 -7.85
N HIS A 42 -7.40 -16.88 -7.92
CA HIS A 42 -6.24 -17.62 -8.40
C HIS A 42 -5.17 -17.67 -7.31
N ARG A 43 -4.47 -18.80 -7.24
CA ARG A 43 -3.31 -19.00 -6.38
C ARG A 43 -2.13 -19.52 -7.18
N ILE A 44 -0.95 -19.01 -6.88
CA ILE A 44 0.32 -19.49 -7.40
C ILE A 44 1.32 -19.69 -6.25
N GLU A 45 2.25 -20.63 -6.44
CA GLU A 45 3.43 -20.74 -5.58
C GLU A 45 4.58 -19.91 -6.17
N CYS A 46 5.14 -19.02 -5.35
CA CYS A 46 6.28 -18.16 -5.68
C CYS A 46 7.42 -18.40 -4.70
N PRO A 47 8.69 -18.19 -5.08
CA PRO A 47 9.78 -18.17 -4.12
C PRO A 47 9.63 -16.98 -3.15
N LEU A 48 10.03 -17.20 -1.90
CA LEU A 48 10.19 -16.11 -0.94
C LEU A 48 11.27 -15.15 -1.43
N ASP A 49 12.46 -15.67 -1.76
CA ASP A 49 13.61 -14.95 -2.28
C ASP A 49 13.72 -15.14 -3.81
N TRP A 50 13.33 -14.11 -4.56
CA TRP A 50 13.37 -14.10 -6.01
C TRP A 50 14.78 -14.04 -6.60
N ASP A 51 15.81 -13.69 -5.83
CA ASP A 51 17.20 -13.70 -6.29
C ASP A 51 17.80 -15.12 -6.24
N ARG A 52 17.18 -16.03 -5.48
CA ARG A 52 17.57 -17.46 -5.35
C ARG A 52 16.36 -18.39 -5.47
N PRO A 53 15.62 -18.35 -6.59
CA PRO A 53 14.30 -18.99 -6.68
C PRO A 53 14.33 -20.52 -6.56
N GLY A 54 15.45 -21.18 -6.91
CA GLY A 54 15.61 -22.63 -6.80
C GLY A 54 16.05 -23.15 -5.42
N GLU A 55 16.50 -22.26 -4.54
CA GLU A 55 17.01 -22.59 -3.19
C GLU A 55 16.13 -22.02 -2.09
N SER A 56 15.24 -21.08 -2.43
CA SER A 56 14.33 -20.42 -1.49
C SER A 56 13.13 -21.31 -1.14
N GLU A 57 12.61 -21.12 0.07
CA GLU A 57 11.28 -21.62 0.42
C GLU A 57 10.20 -20.95 -0.45
N THR A 58 9.03 -21.58 -0.57
CA THR A 58 7.92 -21.02 -1.35
C THR A 58 6.86 -20.38 -0.45
N ILE A 59 6.20 -19.37 -0.99
CA ILE A 59 4.99 -18.77 -0.45
C ILE A 59 3.86 -18.90 -1.48
N SER A 60 2.63 -19.00 -0.99
CA SER A 60 1.43 -18.90 -1.80
C SER A 60 1.11 -17.42 -2.01
N VAL A 61 0.92 -17.00 -3.26
CA VAL A 61 0.42 -15.67 -3.61
C VAL A 61 -0.95 -15.81 -4.26
N PHE A 62 -1.87 -14.93 -3.88
CA PHE A 62 -3.27 -14.95 -4.30
C PHE A 62 -3.64 -13.67 -5.05
N ALA A 63 -4.47 -13.83 -6.08
CA ALA A 63 -5.06 -12.71 -6.81
C ALA A 63 -6.51 -13.00 -7.20
N ARG A 64 -7.34 -11.96 -7.31
CA ARG A 64 -8.69 -12.04 -7.86
C ARG A 64 -8.74 -11.42 -9.23
N GLU A 65 -9.10 -12.20 -10.22
CA GLU A 65 -9.50 -11.70 -11.51
C GLU A 65 -10.98 -11.30 -11.48
N VAL A 66 -11.28 -10.06 -11.83
CA VAL A 66 -12.63 -9.52 -11.94
C VAL A 66 -12.91 -9.13 -13.38
N VAL A 67 -14.01 -9.63 -13.94
CA VAL A 67 -14.49 -9.26 -15.27
C VAL A 67 -15.97 -8.91 -15.22
N ALA A 68 -16.38 -7.92 -16.00
CA ALA A 68 -17.80 -7.63 -16.20
C ALA A 68 -18.51 -8.85 -16.79
N ALA A 69 -19.66 -9.24 -16.25
CA ALA A 69 -20.36 -10.44 -16.68
C ALA A 69 -20.68 -10.43 -18.18
N GLU A 70 -21.01 -9.26 -18.72
CA GLU A 70 -21.28 -9.04 -20.14
C GLU A 70 -20.04 -9.13 -21.06
N LYS A 71 -18.82 -9.26 -20.51
CA LYS A 71 -17.56 -9.36 -21.25
C LYS A 71 -16.75 -10.62 -20.96
N VAL A 72 -17.29 -11.54 -20.16
CA VAL A 72 -16.56 -12.75 -19.73
C VAL A 72 -16.04 -13.59 -20.90
N ASP A 73 -16.76 -13.59 -22.03
CA ASP A 73 -16.41 -14.33 -23.24
C ASP A 73 -15.58 -13.53 -24.26
N ASP A 74 -15.31 -12.23 -24.02
CA ASP A 74 -14.49 -11.42 -24.93
C ASP A 74 -12.99 -11.71 -24.72
N ARG A 75 -12.47 -12.60 -25.57
CA ARG A 75 -11.06 -13.00 -25.57
C ARG A 75 -10.09 -11.88 -25.93
N ARG A 76 -10.56 -10.75 -26.47
CA ARG A 76 -9.70 -9.59 -26.81
C ARG A 76 -9.60 -8.59 -25.66
N LEU A 77 -10.36 -8.77 -24.59
CA LEU A 77 -10.37 -7.84 -23.46
C LEU A 77 -9.02 -7.94 -22.73
N PRO A 78 -8.21 -6.86 -22.70
CA PRO A 78 -6.90 -6.90 -22.07
C PRO A 78 -7.01 -7.02 -20.54
N MET A 79 -5.95 -7.54 -19.92
CA MET A 79 -5.83 -7.55 -18.46
C MET A 79 -5.12 -6.29 -17.96
N ILE A 80 -5.57 -5.76 -16.82
CA ILE A 80 -4.87 -4.74 -16.04
C ILE A 80 -4.60 -5.28 -14.64
N CYS A 81 -3.36 -5.23 -14.18
CA CYS A 81 -3.02 -5.55 -12.80
C CYS A 81 -3.11 -4.29 -11.95
N TRP A 82 -3.88 -4.37 -10.86
CA TRP A 82 -3.92 -3.31 -9.87
C TRP A 82 -2.92 -3.60 -8.75
N TYR A 83 -1.91 -2.75 -8.64
CA TYR A 83 -1.08 -2.65 -7.46
C TYR A 83 -1.73 -1.73 -6.44
N GLN A 84 -2.08 -2.31 -5.30
CA GLN A 84 -2.71 -1.60 -4.20
C GLN A 84 -1.72 -0.65 -3.53
N GLY A 85 -2.23 0.42 -2.92
CA GLY A 85 -1.46 1.24 -1.98
C GLY A 85 -1.00 0.46 -0.75
N GLY A 86 -0.48 1.17 0.24
CA GLY A 86 0.13 0.58 1.42
C GLY A 86 1.52 1.15 1.68
N PRO A 87 2.57 0.32 1.85
CA PRO A 87 2.66 -1.10 1.47
C PRO A 87 1.86 -2.04 2.38
N GLY A 88 1.82 -3.33 2.05
CA GLY A 88 1.29 -4.34 2.94
C GLY A 88 -0.23 -4.38 3.02
N MET A 89 -0.90 -4.15 1.89
CA MET A 89 -2.36 -4.18 1.81
C MET A 89 -2.86 -5.25 0.83
N GLU A 90 -3.97 -5.88 1.20
CA GLU A 90 -4.74 -6.82 0.41
C GLU A 90 -5.92 -6.17 -0.31
N PHE A 91 -6.63 -6.96 -1.11
CA PHE A 91 -7.98 -6.61 -1.55
C PHE A 91 -9.04 -7.39 -0.78
N GLY A 92 -9.97 -6.64 -0.19
CA GLY A 92 -11.26 -7.18 0.22
C GLY A 92 -12.00 -7.82 -0.96
N PHE A 93 -12.87 -8.79 -0.68
CA PHE A 93 -13.68 -9.42 -1.71
C PHE A 93 -14.58 -8.36 -2.40
N PRO A 94 -14.56 -8.24 -3.74
CA PRO A 94 -15.36 -7.25 -4.46
C PRO A 94 -16.84 -7.67 -4.49
N ALA A 95 -17.55 -7.39 -3.40
CA ALA A 95 -18.95 -7.76 -3.21
C ALA A 95 -19.93 -6.96 -4.10
N SER A 96 -19.48 -5.86 -4.68
CA SER A 96 -20.26 -5.04 -5.62
C SER A 96 -19.37 -4.47 -6.73
N ARG A 97 -20.00 -4.13 -7.84
CA ARG A 97 -19.41 -3.40 -8.98
C ARG A 97 -19.31 -1.91 -8.61
N SER A 98 -18.49 -1.65 -7.60
CA SER A 98 -18.27 -0.32 -7.04
C SER A 98 -17.77 0.68 -8.08
N ALA A 99 -18.02 1.97 -7.85
CA ALA A 99 -17.81 3.03 -8.84
C ALA A 99 -16.38 3.08 -9.41
N TRP A 100 -15.35 2.77 -8.61
CA TRP A 100 -13.95 2.77 -9.05
C TRP A 100 -13.61 1.55 -9.92
N LEU A 101 -14.17 0.39 -9.57
CA LEU A 101 -13.96 -0.85 -10.28
C LEU A 101 -14.72 -0.85 -11.61
N GLU A 102 -15.94 -0.29 -11.63
CA GLU A 102 -16.75 -0.07 -12.84
C GLU A 102 -15.92 0.59 -13.95
N GLN A 103 -15.17 1.65 -13.63
CA GLN A 103 -14.38 2.36 -14.65
C GLN A 103 -13.39 1.43 -15.34
N LEU A 104 -12.69 0.56 -14.60
CA LEU A 104 -11.76 -0.39 -15.20
C LEU A 104 -12.47 -1.50 -15.98
N LEU A 105 -13.58 -2.01 -15.44
CA LEU A 105 -14.36 -3.09 -16.09
C LEU A 105 -14.98 -2.64 -17.42
N THR A 106 -15.02 -1.34 -17.70
CA THR A 106 -15.36 -0.82 -19.03
C THR A 106 -14.31 -1.16 -20.09
N ARG A 107 -13.05 -1.42 -19.71
CA ARG A 107 -11.91 -1.62 -20.63
C ARG A 107 -11.10 -2.88 -20.40
N TYR A 108 -11.15 -3.47 -19.20
CA TYR A 108 -10.19 -4.49 -18.78
C TYR A 108 -10.83 -5.66 -18.02
N ARG A 109 -10.13 -6.79 -18.04
CA ARG A 109 -10.16 -7.80 -16.97
C ARG A 109 -9.21 -7.30 -15.87
N VAL A 110 -9.68 -7.15 -14.65
CA VAL A 110 -8.89 -6.54 -13.57
C VAL A 110 -8.32 -7.63 -12.67
N LEU A 111 -6.99 -7.70 -12.54
CA LEU A 111 -6.32 -8.57 -11.59
C LEU A 111 -5.99 -7.80 -10.31
N LEU A 112 -6.68 -8.14 -9.22
CA LEU A 112 -6.48 -7.59 -7.88
C LEU A 112 -5.53 -8.50 -7.12
N LEU A 113 -4.27 -8.07 -6.96
CA LEU A 113 -3.21 -8.85 -6.31
C LEU A 113 -3.19 -8.56 -4.81
N ASP A 114 -3.38 -9.60 -3.99
CA ASP A 114 -3.05 -9.51 -2.56
C ASP A 114 -1.51 -9.52 -2.47
N GLN A 115 -0.91 -8.44 -1.98
CA GLN A 115 0.55 -8.37 -1.84
C GLN A 115 1.04 -9.55 -0.98
N ARG A 116 2.22 -10.10 -1.29
CA ARG A 116 2.84 -11.14 -0.45
C ARG A 116 2.76 -10.73 1.03
N GLY A 117 2.31 -11.65 1.89
CA GLY A 117 2.14 -11.38 3.32
C GLY A 117 0.79 -10.79 3.74
N THR A 118 -0.12 -10.57 2.81
CA THR A 118 -1.41 -9.91 3.07
C THR A 118 -2.56 -10.78 2.58
N GLY A 119 -3.74 -10.64 3.20
CA GLY A 119 -4.96 -11.31 2.74
C GLY A 119 -4.79 -12.82 2.59
N ALA A 120 -5.00 -13.33 1.37
CA ALA A 120 -4.85 -14.75 1.07
C ALA A 120 -3.46 -15.15 0.52
N SER A 121 -2.52 -14.21 0.42
CA SER A 121 -1.11 -14.44 0.07
C SER A 121 -0.32 -14.67 1.36
N THR A 122 0.17 -15.91 1.61
CA THR A 122 0.80 -16.40 2.87
C THR A 122 0.89 -15.31 3.96
N PRO A 123 -0.19 -15.09 4.73
CA PRO A 123 -0.35 -13.86 5.50
C PRO A 123 0.59 -13.79 6.71
N LEU A 124 1.04 -12.58 7.04
CA LEU A 124 1.76 -12.31 8.27
C LEU A 124 0.79 -12.07 9.43
N GLU A 125 0.70 -13.03 10.35
CA GLU A 125 -0.20 -12.98 11.51
C GLU A 125 0.61 -13.02 12.81
N ALA A 126 0.53 -11.97 13.62
CA ALA A 126 1.25 -11.81 14.90
C ALA A 126 1.13 -13.03 15.83
N ARG A 127 -0.05 -13.66 15.87
CA ARG A 127 -0.32 -14.84 16.71
C ARG A 127 0.29 -16.14 16.18
N ALA A 128 0.71 -16.16 14.92
CA ALA A 128 1.28 -17.31 14.23
C ALA A 128 2.60 -16.90 13.56
N MET A 129 3.55 -16.40 14.36
CA MET A 129 4.81 -15.89 13.83
C MET A 129 5.54 -16.90 12.95
N PRO A 130 5.92 -16.51 11.71
CA PRO A 130 6.60 -17.43 10.81
C PRO A 130 8.01 -17.75 11.33
N ARG A 131 8.63 -16.84 12.09
CA ARG A 131 9.96 -16.97 12.67
C ARG A 131 9.93 -16.48 14.12
N ALA A 132 10.53 -17.24 15.03
CA ALA A 132 10.64 -16.85 16.43
C ALA A 132 11.85 -15.93 16.68
N ASP A 133 12.93 -16.12 15.94
CA ASP A 133 14.11 -15.28 16.01
C ASP A 133 13.87 -13.95 15.26
N PRO A 134 14.09 -12.78 15.90
CA PRO A 134 13.88 -11.49 15.26
C PRO A 134 14.74 -11.22 14.02
N ALA A 135 15.96 -11.74 13.95
CA ALA A 135 16.84 -11.56 12.80
C ALA A 135 16.37 -12.40 11.62
N GLU A 136 15.92 -13.63 11.86
CA GLU A 136 15.26 -14.45 10.84
C GLU A 136 13.96 -13.81 10.36
N LEU A 137 13.17 -13.21 11.26
CA LEU A 137 11.95 -12.51 10.91
C LEU A 137 12.23 -11.26 10.06
N ALA A 138 13.21 -10.45 10.44
CA ALA A 138 13.63 -9.29 9.64
C ALA A 138 14.16 -9.70 8.25
N ALA A 139 14.93 -10.78 8.18
CA ALA A 139 15.37 -11.34 6.89
C ALA A 139 14.18 -11.79 6.03
N TYR A 140 13.23 -12.52 6.62
CA TYR A 140 11.99 -12.93 5.96
C TYR A 140 11.21 -11.73 5.42
N LEU A 141 10.93 -10.73 6.27
CA LEU A 141 10.16 -9.53 5.91
C LEU A 141 10.86 -8.65 4.85
N SER A 142 12.19 -8.72 4.75
CA SER A 142 12.91 -7.95 3.72
C SER A 142 12.57 -8.37 2.29
N HIS A 143 11.98 -9.55 2.10
CA HIS A 143 11.48 -10.04 0.82
C HIS A 143 10.04 -9.59 0.48
N PHE A 144 9.43 -8.71 1.29
CA PHE A 144 8.03 -8.27 1.12
C PHE A 144 7.93 -6.88 0.44
N ARG A 145 9.00 -6.46 -0.23
CA ARG A 145 9.15 -5.17 -0.89
C ARG A 145 8.67 -5.21 -2.35
N ALA A 146 8.60 -4.03 -2.97
CA ALA A 146 8.09 -3.84 -4.33
C ALA A 146 8.82 -4.71 -5.36
N ASP A 147 10.14 -4.90 -5.23
CA ASP A 147 10.96 -5.72 -6.11
C ASP A 147 10.51 -7.19 -6.15
N SER A 148 9.98 -7.70 -5.05
CA SER A 148 9.42 -9.05 -5.00
C SER A 148 7.95 -9.10 -5.41
N ILE A 149 7.16 -8.08 -5.05
CA ILE A 149 5.74 -7.95 -5.42
C ILE A 149 5.57 -7.91 -6.94
N VAL A 150 6.45 -7.19 -7.67
CA VAL A 150 6.35 -7.10 -9.14
C VAL A 150 6.65 -8.42 -9.83
N ARG A 151 7.53 -9.24 -9.25
CA ARG A 151 7.87 -10.57 -9.77
C ARG A 151 6.74 -11.57 -9.53
N ASP A 152 6.04 -11.48 -8.39
CA ASP A 152 4.81 -12.25 -8.16
C ASP A 152 3.74 -11.93 -9.20
N ALA A 153 3.60 -10.63 -9.49
CA ALA A 153 2.64 -10.15 -10.48
C ALA A 153 3.00 -10.64 -11.90
N GLU A 154 4.28 -10.58 -12.28
CA GLU A 154 4.75 -11.08 -13.57
C GLU A 154 4.57 -12.61 -13.69
N CYS A 155 4.73 -13.35 -12.59
CA CYS A 155 4.39 -14.77 -12.54
C CYS A 155 2.89 -15.00 -12.82
N PHE A 156 2.00 -14.21 -12.22
CA PHE A 156 0.57 -14.25 -12.56
C PHE A 156 0.31 -13.90 -14.03
N ARG A 157 0.97 -12.88 -14.59
CA ARG A 157 0.82 -12.51 -15.99
C ARG A 157 1.16 -13.70 -16.91
N SER A 158 2.35 -14.28 -16.75
CA SER A 158 2.81 -15.43 -17.55
C SER A 158 1.86 -16.63 -17.40
N VAL A 159 1.44 -16.96 -16.17
CA VAL A 159 0.54 -18.10 -15.91
C VAL A 159 -0.86 -17.90 -16.50
N LEU A 160 -1.43 -16.70 -16.38
CA LEU A 160 -2.82 -16.45 -16.80
C LEU A 160 -2.95 -16.11 -18.29
N LEU A 161 -1.93 -15.47 -18.87
CA LEU A 161 -1.99 -14.94 -20.23
C LEU A 161 -1.03 -15.62 -21.21
N GLY A 162 -0.03 -16.35 -20.71
CA GLY A 162 1.07 -16.91 -21.49
C GLY A 162 2.32 -16.02 -21.48
N ASP A 163 3.47 -16.62 -21.79
CA ASP A 163 4.79 -15.98 -21.62
C ASP A 163 4.93 -14.67 -22.39
N ASP A 164 4.41 -14.58 -23.62
CA ASP A 164 4.58 -13.41 -24.50
C ASP A 164 3.44 -12.37 -24.40
N ALA A 165 2.42 -12.63 -23.58
CA ALA A 165 1.21 -11.82 -23.57
C ALA A 165 1.36 -10.52 -22.76
N GLY A 166 1.11 -9.38 -23.40
CA GLY A 166 1.19 -8.09 -22.73
C GLY A 166 0.00 -7.77 -21.82
N TRP A 167 0.20 -6.86 -20.88
CA TRP A 167 -0.83 -6.39 -19.95
C TRP A 167 -0.63 -4.92 -19.53
N TYR A 168 -1.62 -4.35 -18.85
CA TYR A 168 -1.56 -2.99 -18.30
C TYR A 168 -1.28 -3.03 -16.80
N LEU A 169 -0.71 -1.96 -16.26
CA LEU A 169 -0.53 -1.77 -14.82
C LEU A 169 -1.32 -0.55 -14.34
N PHE A 170 -1.94 -0.68 -13.17
CA PHE A 170 -2.55 0.41 -12.44
C PHE A 170 -1.94 0.46 -11.04
N GLY A 171 -1.31 1.58 -10.67
CA GLY A 171 -0.71 1.78 -9.37
C GLY A 171 -1.34 2.93 -8.61
N GLN A 172 -1.87 2.66 -7.41
CA GLN A 172 -2.33 3.71 -6.49
C GLN A 172 -1.36 3.82 -5.31
N SER A 173 -0.93 5.03 -4.97
CA SER A 173 0.01 5.27 -3.86
C SER A 173 1.28 4.40 -3.99
N PHE A 174 1.65 3.62 -2.97
CA PHE A 174 2.69 2.60 -3.04
C PHE A 174 2.57 1.66 -4.26
N GLY A 175 1.37 1.40 -4.78
CA GLY A 175 1.20 0.64 -6.01
C GLY A 175 1.81 1.32 -7.25
N GLY A 176 1.91 2.64 -7.25
CA GLY A 176 2.70 3.39 -8.23
C GLY A 176 4.21 3.16 -8.06
N PHE A 177 4.69 2.98 -6.83
CA PHE A 177 6.09 2.63 -6.54
C PHE A 177 6.38 1.23 -7.09
N CYS A 178 5.45 0.29 -6.91
CA CYS A 178 5.49 -1.02 -7.57
C CYS A 178 5.50 -0.90 -9.10
N SER A 179 4.74 0.02 -9.68
CA SER A 179 4.74 0.24 -11.14
C SER A 179 6.09 0.75 -11.65
N LEU A 180 6.74 1.68 -10.93
CA LEU A 180 8.09 2.14 -11.27
C LEU A 180 9.14 1.03 -11.08
N THR A 181 8.99 0.21 -10.05
CA THR A 181 9.83 -0.98 -9.83
C THR A 181 9.64 -2.00 -10.96
N HIS A 182 8.41 -2.19 -11.43
CA HIS A 182 8.09 -3.09 -12.54
C HIS A 182 8.73 -2.59 -13.84
N LEU A 183 8.65 -1.29 -14.13
CA LEU A 183 9.31 -0.68 -15.29
C LEU A 183 10.83 -0.75 -15.21
N SER A 184 11.39 -0.75 -14.00
CA SER A 184 12.83 -0.90 -13.78
C SER A 184 13.30 -2.31 -14.13
N PHE A 185 12.58 -3.35 -13.71
CA PHE A 185 13.11 -4.71 -13.74
C PHE A 185 12.42 -5.66 -14.73
N LEU A 186 11.15 -5.42 -15.07
CA LEU A 186 10.30 -6.31 -15.87
C LEU A 186 9.42 -5.57 -16.91
N PRO A 187 9.91 -4.55 -17.65
CA PRO A 187 9.07 -3.75 -18.55
C PRO A 187 8.57 -4.50 -19.79
N GLU A 188 9.13 -5.66 -20.12
CA GLU A 188 9.10 -6.27 -21.47
C GLU A 188 7.68 -6.58 -21.97
N HIS A 189 6.75 -6.90 -21.05
CA HIS A 189 5.37 -7.24 -21.38
C HIS A 189 4.36 -6.15 -20.98
N VAL A 190 4.84 -4.98 -20.55
CA VAL A 190 3.96 -3.89 -20.11
C VAL A 190 3.52 -3.04 -21.31
N ILE A 191 2.20 -2.98 -21.53
CA ILE A 191 1.60 -2.22 -22.64
C ILE A 191 1.41 -0.74 -22.27
N GLY A 192 1.11 -0.46 -21.00
CA GLY A 192 0.87 0.89 -20.50
C GLY A 192 0.62 0.90 -19.00
N VAL A 193 0.91 2.04 -18.37
CA VAL A 193 0.86 2.21 -16.91
C VAL A 193 0.03 3.44 -16.56
N ILE A 194 -0.84 3.29 -15.56
CA ILE A 194 -1.59 4.38 -14.94
C ILE A 194 -1.16 4.48 -13.47
N ILE A 195 -0.72 5.67 -13.04
CA ILE A 195 -0.31 5.94 -11.66
C ILE A 195 -1.22 7.01 -11.04
N THR A 196 -1.72 6.80 -9.82
CA THR A 196 -2.49 7.80 -9.07
C THR A 196 -1.88 8.05 -7.71
N GLY A 197 -1.28 9.25 -7.51
CA GLY A 197 -0.64 9.63 -6.24
C GLY A 197 0.55 8.74 -5.87
N GLY A 198 1.30 8.21 -6.83
CA GLY A 198 2.25 7.11 -6.60
C GLY A 198 3.55 7.21 -7.37
N PHE A 199 3.99 8.41 -7.75
CA PHE A 199 5.33 8.58 -8.31
C PHE A 199 6.34 8.65 -7.16
N ALA A 200 7.05 7.54 -6.94
CA ALA A 200 8.03 7.41 -5.86
C ALA A 200 9.18 8.42 -5.99
N PRO A 201 9.81 8.87 -4.90
CA PRO A 201 10.99 9.73 -4.93
C PRO A 201 12.27 8.92 -5.26
N VAL A 202 12.41 8.46 -6.52
CA VAL A 202 13.41 7.43 -6.89
C VAL A 202 14.88 7.86 -6.75
N LEU A 203 15.13 9.16 -6.62
CA LEU A 203 16.47 9.77 -6.53
C LEU A 203 16.86 10.18 -5.10
N HIS A 204 16.02 9.90 -4.11
CA HIS A 204 16.21 10.40 -2.74
C HIS A 204 16.21 9.29 -1.72
N GLU A 205 17.06 9.47 -0.70
CA GLU A 205 17.08 8.65 0.50
C GLU A 205 15.98 9.09 1.47
N ALA A 206 15.62 8.20 2.39
CA ALA A 206 14.52 8.40 3.34
C ALA A 206 14.58 9.74 4.09
N ASP A 207 15.75 10.18 4.58
CA ASP A 207 15.91 11.46 5.29
C ASP A 207 15.47 12.67 4.45
N ALA A 208 15.87 12.72 3.17
CA ALA A 208 15.53 13.82 2.28
C ALA A 208 14.03 13.81 1.95
N VAL A 209 13.46 12.61 1.77
CA VAL A 209 12.02 12.44 1.55
C VAL A 209 11.22 12.93 2.75
N TYR A 210 11.55 12.48 3.97
CA TYR A 210 10.80 12.87 5.16
C TYR A 210 10.99 14.34 5.54
N ALA A 211 12.14 14.96 5.26
CA ALA A 211 12.31 16.40 5.49
C ALA A 211 11.27 17.21 4.70
N VAL A 212 11.07 16.86 3.43
CA VAL A 212 10.08 17.51 2.56
C VAL A 212 8.64 17.14 2.93
N LEU A 213 8.40 15.89 3.34
CA LEU A 213 7.07 15.48 3.81
C LEU A 213 6.69 16.15 5.13
N ALA A 214 7.62 16.34 6.06
CA ALA A 214 7.38 17.07 7.31
C ALA A 214 6.94 18.51 7.04
N ASP A 215 7.61 19.21 6.12
CA ASP A 215 7.15 20.54 5.69
C ASP A 215 5.74 20.51 5.12
N ARG A 216 5.44 19.56 4.23
CA ARG A 216 4.12 19.45 3.62
C ARG A 216 3.03 19.11 4.64
N VAL A 217 3.31 18.22 5.59
CA VAL A 217 2.37 17.87 6.66
C VAL A 217 2.17 19.06 7.60
N ALA A 218 3.21 19.83 7.92
CA ALA A 218 3.08 21.04 8.72
C ALA A 218 2.23 22.12 8.02
N GLU A 219 2.35 22.27 6.69
CA GLU A 219 1.45 23.13 5.90
C GLU A 219 -0.01 22.65 6.00
N ARG A 220 -0.28 21.34 5.93
CA ARG A 220 -1.63 20.79 6.11
C ARG A 220 -2.18 20.99 7.52
N ASN A 221 -1.32 20.95 8.54
CA ASN A 221 -1.69 21.30 9.90
C ASN A 221 -2.08 22.78 10.00
N ALA A 222 -1.33 23.67 9.37
CA ALA A 222 -1.65 25.10 9.33
C ALA A 222 -2.99 25.36 8.61
N ASP A 223 -3.24 24.70 7.48
CA ASP A 223 -4.52 24.74 6.76
C ASP A 223 -5.68 24.26 7.66
N PHE A 224 -5.47 23.16 8.39
CA PHE A 224 -6.44 22.61 9.33
C PHE A 224 -6.80 23.62 10.43
N LEU A 225 -5.80 24.20 11.10
CA LEU A 225 -6.03 25.19 12.16
C LEU A 225 -6.61 26.50 11.62
N ALA A 226 -6.24 26.92 10.41
CA ALA A 226 -6.82 28.09 9.77
C ALA A 226 -8.32 27.90 9.48
N ARG A 227 -8.72 26.67 9.11
CA ARG A 227 -10.11 26.30 8.86
C ARG A 227 -10.90 26.11 10.17
N PHE A 228 -10.28 25.57 11.21
CA PHE A 228 -10.89 25.28 12.51
C PHE A 228 -10.08 25.92 13.65
N PRO A 229 -10.12 27.24 13.82
CA PRO A 229 -9.24 27.96 14.76
C PRO A 229 -9.44 27.57 16.23
N GLY A 230 -10.63 27.07 16.61
CA GLY A 230 -10.88 26.57 17.96
C GLY A 230 -10.11 25.28 18.28
N ASP A 231 -9.66 24.54 17.27
CA ASP A 231 -8.98 23.26 17.46
C ASP A 231 -7.55 23.43 17.97
N ALA A 232 -6.92 24.59 17.81
CA ALA A 232 -5.59 24.82 18.40
C ALA A 232 -5.63 24.62 19.92
N ALA A 233 -6.59 25.26 20.60
CA ALA A 233 -6.76 25.13 22.04
C ALA A 233 -7.21 23.71 22.45
N ARG A 234 -8.07 23.06 21.64
CA ARG A 234 -8.52 21.68 21.91
C ARG A 234 -7.35 20.70 21.80
N VAL A 235 -6.55 20.78 20.74
CA VAL A 235 -5.40 19.90 20.54
C VAL A 235 -4.37 20.11 21.65
N ARG A 236 -4.04 21.36 22.02
CA ARG A 236 -3.19 21.66 23.17
C ARG A 236 -3.70 20.98 24.44
N TRP A 237 -4.98 21.18 24.78
CA TRP A 237 -5.57 20.58 25.97
C TRP A 237 -5.55 19.04 25.97
N LEU A 238 -5.82 18.43 24.82
CA LEU A 238 -5.80 16.97 24.66
C LEU A 238 -4.38 16.40 24.77
N VAL A 239 -3.40 17.05 24.15
CA VAL A 239 -1.98 16.65 24.24
C VAL A 239 -1.50 16.74 25.68
N ASP A 240 -1.75 17.86 26.37
CA ASP A 240 -1.34 18.07 27.77
C ASP A 240 -1.94 17.02 28.71
N HIS A 241 -3.21 16.63 28.48
CA HIS A 241 -3.85 15.51 29.21
C HIS A 241 -3.12 14.20 28.94
N LEU A 242 -2.92 13.85 27.67
CA LEU A 242 -2.37 12.56 27.26
C LEU A 242 -0.87 12.37 27.57
N GLU A 243 -0.12 13.45 27.84
CA GLU A 243 1.27 13.35 28.28
C GLU A 243 1.42 12.61 29.61
N SER A 244 0.49 12.83 30.54
CA SER A 244 0.56 12.28 31.90
C SER A 244 -0.59 11.32 32.26
N ALA A 245 -1.70 11.37 31.53
CA ALA A 245 -2.87 10.56 31.80
C ALA A 245 -2.65 9.07 31.48
N HIS A 246 -3.27 8.23 32.30
CA HIS A 246 -3.40 6.79 32.05
C HIS A 246 -4.74 6.51 31.35
N ASP A 247 -4.91 7.09 30.16
CA ASP A 247 -6.10 6.96 29.33
C ASP A 247 -6.06 5.62 28.57
N VAL A 248 -6.93 4.68 28.93
CA VAL A 248 -6.90 3.29 28.44
C VAL A 248 -8.25 2.85 27.89
N ASP A 249 -8.22 2.09 26.80
CA ASP A 249 -9.41 1.47 26.24
C ASP A 249 -9.91 0.27 27.08
N ALA A 250 -11.01 -0.34 26.63
CA ALA A 250 -11.59 -1.52 27.28
C ALA A 250 -10.68 -2.76 27.27
N TYR A 251 -9.59 -2.75 26.50
CA TYR A 251 -8.62 -3.84 26.36
C TYR A 251 -7.29 -3.53 27.05
N GLY A 252 -7.17 -2.36 27.70
CA GLY A 252 -5.96 -1.92 28.38
C GLY A 252 -4.89 -1.31 27.47
N GLN A 253 -5.22 -1.01 26.20
CA GLN A 253 -4.33 -0.24 25.33
C GLN A 253 -4.38 1.23 25.75
N ARG A 254 -3.22 1.78 26.09
CA ARG A 254 -3.08 3.19 26.42
C ARG A 254 -3.09 4.05 25.15
N LEU A 255 -3.82 5.16 25.21
CA LEU A 255 -3.74 6.24 24.24
C LEU A 255 -2.74 7.28 24.75
N THR A 256 -1.70 7.55 23.97
CA THR A 256 -0.65 8.52 24.24
C THR A 256 -0.79 9.74 23.34
N ALA A 257 -0.16 10.87 23.69
CA ALA A 257 -0.18 12.06 22.85
C ALA A 257 0.39 11.79 21.43
N PRO A 258 1.54 11.08 21.26
CA PRO A 258 2.02 10.69 19.93
C PRO A 258 1.02 9.84 19.14
N ALA A 259 0.34 8.88 19.79
CA ALA A 259 -0.67 8.05 19.13
C ALA A 259 -1.89 8.87 18.68
N PHE A 260 -2.32 9.86 19.47
CA PHE A 260 -3.37 10.79 19.06
C PHE A 260 -2.93 11.66 17.87
N LEU A 261 -1.69 12.18 17.88
CA LEU A 261 -1.15 13.00 16.79
C LEU A 261 -0.95 12.22 15.47
N ALA A 262 -0.92 10.89 15.51
CA ALA A 262 -0.92 10.05 14.31
C ALA A 262 -2.22 10.14 13.49
N LEU A 263 -3.31 10.71 14.06
CA LEU A 263 -4.54 11.02 13.31
C LEU A 263 -4.31 12.00 12.14
N GLY A 264 -3.14 12.63 12.07
CA GLY A 264 -2.70 13.42 10.91
C GLY A 264 -2.71 12.65 9.59
N THR A 265 -2.70 11.32 9.61
CA THR A 265 -2.91 10.50 8.42
C THR A 265 -4.19 10.88 7.67
N CYS A 266 -5.20 11.46 8.31
CA CYS A 266 -6.39 11.94 7.61
C CYS A 266 -6.12 13.16 6.70
N LEU A 267 -5.10 13.99 6.94
CA LEU A 267 -4.98 15.33 6.34
C LEU A 267 -4.78 15.39 4.81
N GLY A 268 -4.40 14.27 4.19
CA GLY A 268 -4.32 14.13 2.73
C GLY A 268 -5.56 13.53 2.09
N HIS A 269 -6.65 13.35 2.85
CA HIS A 269 -7.95 12.91 2.36
C HIS A 269 -8.81 14.10 1.90
N LEU A 270 -9.71 13.86 0.93
CA LEU A 270 -10.62 14.89 0.38
C LEU A 270 -11.42 15.66 1.45
N HIS A 271 -11.83 14.99 2.53
CA HIS A 271 -12.53 15.59 3.66
C HIS A 271 -11.78 15.42 4.99
N GLY A 272 -10.51 15.05 4.91
CA GLY A 272 -9.70 14.64 6.06
C GLY A 272 -9.57 15.67 7.17
N ALA A 273 -9.42 16.95 6.82
CA ALA A 273 -9.39 18.02 7.81
C ALA A 273 -10.70 18.13 8.60
N ALA A 274 -11.86 17.91 7.95
CA ALA A 274 -13.16 17.94 8.62
C ALA A 274 -13.41 16.67 9.43
N GLU A 275 -12.93 15.51 8.96
CA GLU A 275 -12.93 14.27 9.74
C GLU A 275 -12.11 14.45 11.01
N LEU A 276 -10.86 14.93 10.89
CA LEU A 276 -9.98 15.19 12.02
C LEU A 276 -10.60 16.18 13.01
N HIS A 277 -11.19 17.27 12.53
CA HIS A 277 -11.93 18.23 13.36
C HIS A 277 -13.01 17.52 14.20
N GLY A 278 -13.82 16.65 13.57
CA GLY A 278 -14.85 15.90 14.29
C GLY A 278 -14.30 14.97 15.37
N ILE A 279 -13.10 14.41 15.15
CA ILE A 279 -12.41 13.59 16.16
C ILE A 279 -11.91 14.47 17.32
N VAL A 280 -11.27 15.60 17.01
CA VAL A 280 -10.75 16.54 18.00
C VAL A 280 -11.87 17.15 18.85
N GLU A 281 -12.97 17.57 18.20
CA GLU A 281 -14.16 18.07 18.89
C GLU A 281 -14.72 17.00 19.82
N ARG A 282 -14.91 15.77 19.33
CA ARG A 282 -15.41 14.68 20.15
C ARG A 282 -14.50 14.36 21.33
N ALA A 283 -13.18 14.35 21.12
CA ALA A 283 -12.21 14.08 22.17
C ALA A 283 -12.22 15.16 23.25
N ALA A 284 -12.33 16.43 22.87
CA ALA A 284 -12.44 17.55 23.80
C ALA A 284 -13.75 17.47 24.62
N ASP A 285 -14.87 17.13 23.99
CA ASP A 285 -16.16 16.94 24.68
C ASP A 285 -16.10 15.76 25.66
N ASP A 286 -15.53 14.62 25.25
CA ASP A 286 -15.33 13.46 26.12
C ASP A 286 -14.46 13.84 27.33
N LEU A 287 -13.33 14.53 27.10
CA LEU A 287 -12.44 14.96 28.17
C LEU A 287 -13.14 15.91 29.15
N GLY A 288 -13.94 16.86 28.67
CA GLY A 288 -14.68 17.78 29.53
C GLY A 288 -15.79 17.13 30.34
N ALA A 289 -16.48 16.14 29.78
CA ALA A 289 -17.59 15.46 30.43
C ALA A 289 -17.16 14.29 31.33
N LEU A 290 -16.10 13.57 30.95
CA LEU A 290 -15.70 12.30 31.56
C LEU A 290 -14.35 12.39 32.29
N GLY A 291 -13.53 13.41 32.01
CA GLY A 291 -12.15 13.49 32.49
C GLY A 291 -11.18 12.51 31.80
N MET A 292 -11.62 11.89 30.71
CA MET A 292 -10.84 10.94 29.89
C MET A 292 -11.41 10.90 28.47
N LEU A 293 -10.65 10.38 27.51
CA LEU A 293 -11.12 10.20 26.14
C LEU A 293 -12.04 8.98 26.05
N GLY A 294 -13.15 9.11 25.31
CA GLY A 294 -14.12 8.04 25.17
C GLY A 294 -13.65 6.94 24.21
N GLY A 295 -14.24 5.75 24.35
CA GLY A 295 -13.89 4.58 23.53
C GLY A 295 -14.02 4.79 22.02
N SER A 296 -14.84 5.76 21.57
CA SER A 296 -14.92 6.14 20.15
C SER A 296 -13.61 6.73 19.62
N VAL A 297 -12.93 7.55 20.41
CA VAL A 297 -11.65 8.17 20.02
C VAL A 297 -10.55 7.13 20.04
N HIS A 298 -10.52 6.28 21.07
CA HIS A 298 -9.63 5.11 21.14
C HIS A 298 -9.77 4.22 19.90
N GLN A 299 -10.99 3.90 19.49
CA GLN A 299 -11.21 3.04 18.33
C GLN A 299 -10.77 3.70 17.01
N GLN A 300 -10.92 5.03 16.87
CA GLN A 300 -10.44 5.75 15.69
C GLN A 300 -8.91 5.71 15.60
N VAL A 301 -8.21 5.93 16.71
CA VAL A 301 -6.74 5.81 16.76
C VAL A 301 -6.29 4.37 16.50
N ALA A 302 -6.96 3.38 17.11
CA ALA A 302 -6.63 1.97 16.91
C ALA A 302 -6.87 1.48 15.46
N ALA A 303 -7.79 2.12 14.73
CA ALA A 303 -8.08 1.79 13.33
C ALA A 303 -7.03 2.36 12.36
N LEU A 304 -6.24 3.36 12.76
CA LEU A 304 -5.20 3.95 11.92
C LEU A 304 -4.23 2.89 11.44
N MET A 305 -3.97 2.85 10.13
CA MET A 305 -3.05 1.90 9.47
C MET A 305 -3.38 0.41 9.67
N SER A 306 -4.40 0.08 10.47
CA SER A 306 -4.84 -1.27 10.80
C SER A 306 -3.70 -2.23 11.21
N PRO A 307 -2.83 -1.85 12.16
CA PRO A 307 -1.62 -2.63 12.51
C PRO A 307 -1.91 -4.05 12.99
N ALA A 308 -3.13 -4.31 13.48
CA ALA A 308 -3.56 -5.65 13.88
C ALA A 308 -3.84 -6.60 12.71
N THR A 309 -4.26 -6.07 11.56
CA THR A 309 -4.60 -6.88 10.38
C THR A 309 -3.56 -6.77 9.28
N ASN A 310 -2.85 -5.63 9.20
CA ASN A 310 -1.87 -5.32 8.17
C ASN A 310 -0.56 -4.76 8.78
N PRO A 311 0.14 -5.54 9.63
CA PRO A 311 1.38 -5.09 10.27
C PRO A 311 2.51 -4.79 9.28
N ILE A 312 2.44 -5.32 8.05
CA ILE A 312 3.42 -5.08 7.00
C ILE A 312 3.51 -3.60 6.65
N TYR A 313 2.40 -2.86 6.67
CA TYR A 313 2.43 -1.42 6.47
C TYR A 313 3.40 -0.79 7.48
N SER A 314 3.17 -1.03 8.78
CA SER A 314 4.00 -0.49 9.85
C SER A 314 5.46 -0.91 9.75
N LEU A 315 5.72 -2.15 9.32
CA LEU A 315 7.06 -2.72 9.23
C LEU A 315 7.88 -2.20 8.05
N LEU A 316 7.23 -1.92 6.92
CA LEU A 316 7.92 -1.68 5.65
C LEU A 316 7.61 -0.34 4.98
N GLN A 317 6.76 0.52 5.57
CA GLN A 317 6.45 1.83 4.99
C GLN A 317 7.72 2.66 4.74
N GLU A 318 8.60 2.79 5.73
CA GLU A 318 9.86 3.53 5.54
C GLU A 318 10.85 2.79 4.60
N ALA A 319 10.80 1.46 4.58
CA ALA A 319 11.63 0.63 3.69
C ALA A 319 11.27 0.80 2.20
N CYS A 320 10.17 1.49 1.89
CA CYS A 320 9.82 1.91 0.52
C CYS A 320 10.79 2.94 -0.05
N TYR A 321 11.54 3.64 0.81
CA TYR A 321 12.57 4.60 0.43
C TYR A 321 13.99 4.04 0.55
N ALA A 322 14.14 2.79 0.98
CA ALA A 322 15.45 2.18 1.23
C ALA A 322 16.06 1.65 -0.08
N GLN A 323 17.15 2.27 -0.54
CA GLN A 323 17.93 1.83 -1.70
C GLN A 323 19.43 1.78 -1.35
N GLY A 324 19.87 0.67 -0.75
CA GLY A 324 21.24 0.51 -0.25
C GLY A 324 21.33 0.67 1.26
N GLY A 325 21.43 1.90 1.76
CA GLY A 325 21.71 2.18 3.17
C GLY A 325 20.53 2.00 4.13
N PRO A 326 20.79 2.01 5.45
CA PRO A 326 19.74 1.91 6.46
C PRO A 326 18.95 3.22 6.56
N THR A 327 17.65 3.11 6.82
CA THR A 327 16.77 4.28 7.02
C THR A 327 16.86 4.81 8.47
N ARG A 328 17.12 3.92 9.43
CA ARG A 328 17.31 4.17 10.87
C ARG A 328 16.17 4.95 11.55
N TRP A 329 14.94 4.82 11.07
CA TRP A 329 13.80 5.65 11.50
C TRP A 329 13.99 7.12 11.08
N ALA A 330 14.15 7.34 9.78
CA ALA A 330 14.33 8.67 9.20
C ALA A 330 13.16 9.60 9.54
N ALA A 331 11.92 9.12 9.47
CA ALA A 331 10.75 9.90 9.87
C ALA A 331 10.86 10.38 11.33
N ALA A 332 11.20 9.47 12.24
CA ALA A 332 11.35 9.78 13.67
C ALA A 332 12.44 10.81 13.92
N ARG A 333 13.59 10.70 13.25
CA ARG A 333 14.69 11.68 13.38
C ARG A 333 14.30 13.06 12.86
N VAL A 334 13.65 13.13 11.71
CA VAL A 334 13.22 14.40 11.11
C VAL A 334 12.20 15.09 12.00
N ILE A 335 11.18 14.36 12.45
CA ILE A 335 10.12 14.90 13.30
C ILE A 335 10.67 15.34 14.66
N ALA A 336 11.57 14.56 15.28
CA ALA A 336 12.18 14.94 16.55
C ALA A 336 13.07 16.20 16.45
N ALA A 337 13.59 16.52 15.27
CA ALA A 337 14.41 17.71 15.04
C ALA A 337 13.58 18.96 14.71
N ASP A 338 12.28 18.81 14.43
CA ASP A 338 11.41 19.90 14.00
C ASP A 338 10.53 20.41 15.14
N PRO A 339 10.74 21.66 15.61
CA PRO A 339 10.01 22.20 16.76
C PRO A 339 8.50 22.34 16.52
N ARG A 340 8.01 22.29 15.28
CA ARG A 340 6.56 22.31 14.98
C ARG A 340 5.85 21.05 15.47
N TYR A 341 6.59 19.96 15.66
CA TYR A 341 6.08 18.66 16.10
C TYR A 341 6.36 18.37 17.57
N ALA A 342 7.04 19.28 18.27
CA ALA A 342 7.21 19.15 19.71
C ALA A 342 5.84 19.15 20.40
N LEU A 343 5.67 18.32 21.43
CA LEU A 343 4.37 18.21 22.13
C LEU A 343 3.96 19.56 22.75
N ASP A 344 4.92 20.39 23.14
CA ASP A 344 4.75 21.74 23.71
C ASP A 344 4.75 22.87 22.64
N ALA A 345 4.67 22.54 21.35
CA ALA A 345 4.66 23.56 20.29
C ALA A 345 3.42 24.47 20.32
N GLU A 346 3.63 25.78 20.13
CA GLU A 346 2.55 26.78 20.13
C GLU A 346 2.09 27.10 18.69
N PRO A 347 0.78 27.28 18.42
CA PRO A 347 -0.33 27.19 19.37
C PRO A 347 -0.80 25.74 19.68
N ALA A 348 -0.34 24.76 18.90
CA ALA A 348 -0.57 23.33 19.10
C ALA A 348 0.49 22.50 18.36
N ALA A 349 0.77 21.29 18.87
CA ALA A 349 1.62 20.33 18.19
C ALA A 349 1.05 19.88 16.84
N CYS A 350 1.92 19.74 15.83
CA CYS A 350 1.51 19.20 14.54
C CYS A 350 1.18 17.71 14.63
N PHE A 351 0.10 17.31 13.95
CA PHE A 351 -0.18 15.92 13.62
C PHE A 351 0.84 15.40 12.59
N THR A 352 1.20 14.10 12.63
CA THR A 352 2.40 13.55 11.97
C THR A 352 2.20 12.91 10.60
N GLY A 353 0.96 12.81 10.09
CA GLY A 353 0.71 12.20 8.78
C GLY A 353 0.79 10.66 8.79
N GLU A 354 1.30 10.06 7.71
CA GLU A 354 1.47 8.61 7.54
C GLU A 354 2.82 8.07 8.06
N MET A 355 3.53 8.86 8.86
CA MET A 355 4.87 8.50 9.32
C MET A 355 4.83 7.38 10.36
N MET A 356 5.80 6.45 10.24
CA MET A 356 6.00 5.34 11.18
C MET A 356 7.12 5.66 12.16
N PHE A 357 6.93 5.28 13.42
CA PHE A 357 7.87 5.58 14.50
C PHE A 357 8.21 4.35 15.35
N PRO A 358 9.41 4.28 15.95
CA PRO A 358 9.81 3.18 16.84
C PRO A 358 8.84 2.94 17.99
N TRP A 359 8.36 4.03 18.62
CA TRP A 359 7.46 3.96 19.78
C TRP A 359 6.16 3.22 19.47
N MET A 360 5.71 3.17 18.21
CA MET A 360 4.50 2.41 17.83
C MET A 360 4.68 0.90 18.10
N PHE A 361 5.90 0.38 17.92
CA PHE A 361 6.24 -1.01 18.22
C PHE A 361 6.46 -1.28 19.71
N GLU A 362 6.56 -0.24 20.53
CA GLU A 362 6.64 -0.35 21.99
C GLU A 362 5.24 -0.23 22.61
N GLU A 363 4.43 0.69 22.09
CA GLU A 363 3.15 1.08 22.67
C GLU A 363 1.97 0.25 22.16
N TRP A 364 1.89 -0.06 20.86
CA TRP A 364 0.73 -0.74 20.27
C TRP A 364 0.84 -2.24 20.40
N ALA A 365 -0.08 -2.84 21.17
CA ALA A 365 -0.07 -4.27 21.46
C ALA A 365 0.06 -5.18 20.21
N PRO A 366 -0.60 -4.89 19.07
CA PRO A 366 -0.45 -5.72 17.86
C PRO A 366 0.94 -5.65 17.21
N LEU A 367 1.70 -4.57 17.43
CA LEU A 367 3.03 -4.38 16.83
C LEU A 367 4.18 -4.84 17.73
N ARG A 368 3.98 -4.91 19.06
CA ARG A 368 5.02 -5.33 20.02
C ARG A 368 5.76 -6.62 19.66
N PRO A 369 5.10 -7.68 19.14
CA PRO A 369 5.82 -8.90 18.76
C PRO A 369 6.90 -8.67 17.68
N PHE A 370 6.79 -7.59 16.90
CA PHE A 370 7.70 -7.29 15.80
C PHE A 370 8.78 -6.27 16.15
N ARG A 371 8.81 -5.71 17.37
CA ARG A 371 9.70 -4.59 17.73
C ARG A 371 11.15 -4.80 17.32
N ASP A 372 11.73 -5.93 17.70
CA ASP A 372 13.15 -6.19 17.44
C ASP A 372 13.41 -6.43 15.94
N ALA A 373 12.47 -7.05 15.22
CA ALA A 373 12.58 -7.21 13.78
C ALA A 373 12.45 -5.86 13.03
N ALA A 374 11.57 -4.97 13.50
CA ALA A 374 11.40 -3.63 12.96
C ALA A 374 12.69 -2.80 13.11
N GLU A 375 13.34 -2.87 14.28
CA GLU A 375 14.64 -2.22 14.50
C GLU A 375 15.72 -2.77 13.55
N MET A 376 15.76 -4.09 13.37
CA MET A 376 16.71 -4.71 12.44
C MET A 376 16.46 -4.32 10.98
N LEU A 377 15.19 -4.16 10.56
CA LEU A 377 14.84 -3.65 9.23
C LEU A 377 15.31 -2.20 9.06
N ALA A 378 15.01 -1.32 10.01
CA ALA A 378 15.42 0.09 9.98
C ALA A 378 16.94 0.25 9.97
N SER A 379 17.67 -0.61 10.71
CA SER A 379 19.13 -0.59 10.83
C SER A 379 19.86 -1.39 9.74
N ARG A 380 19.14 -2.01 8.78
CA ARG A 380 19.74 -2.84 7.72
C ARG A 380 20.61 -2.00 6.78
N VAL A 381 21.90 -2.35 6.69
CA VAL A 381 22.91 -1.59 5.93
C VAL A 381 23.01 -1.91 4.45
N SER A 382 22.28 -2.93 3.97
CA SER A 382 22.36 -3.43 2.60
C SER A 382 20.98 -3.83 2.08
N TRP A 383 20.22 -2.83 1.63
CA TRP A 383 18.99 -2.99 0.88
C TRP A 383 19.29 -3.11 -0.62
N PRO A 384 18.68 -4.07 -1.33
CA PRO A 384 18.78 -4.11 -2.79
C PRO A 384 18.03 -2.91 -3.40
N PRO A 385 18.44 -2.47 -4.61
CA PRO A 385 17.80 -1.36 -5.30
C PRO A 385 16.32 -1.67 -5.58
N LEU A 386 15.47 -0.64 -5.50
CA LEU A 386 14.06 -0.72 -5.90
C LEU A 386 13.84 -0.20 -7.31
N TYR A 387 14.74 0.64 -7.81
CA TYR A 387 14.63 1.25 -9.12
C TYR A 387 15.94 1.13 -9.89
N ASP A 388 15.82 0.94 -11.21
CA ASP A 388 16.91 1.07 -12.18
C ASP A 388 16.70 2.40 -12.90
N VAL A 389 17.44 3.42 -12.47
CA VAL A 389 17.30 4.80 -12.95
C VAL A 389 17.56 4.90 -14.45
N ASP A 390 18.50 4.14 -14.99
CA ASP A 390 18.83 4.20 -16.42
C ASP A 390 17.76 3.51 -17.27
N ARG A 391 17.18 2.39 -16.79
CA ARG A 391 16.00 1.80 -17.43
C ARG A 391 14.78 2.71 -17.35
N LEU A 392 14.55 3.42 -16.24
CA LEU A 392 13.47 4.39 -16.13
C LEU A 392 13.64 5.56 -17.12
N ARG A 393 14.86 6.10 -17.26
CA ARG A 393 15.18 7.11 -18.28
C ARG A 393 14.95 6.60 -19.70
N GLY A 394 15.34 5.36 -19.96
CA GLY A 394 15.16 4.70 -21.24
C GLY A 394 13.74 4.15 -21.48
N ASN A 395 12.80 4.34 -20.55
CA ASN A 395 11.48 3.73 -20.61
C ASN A 395 10.70 4.17 -21.86
N ARG A 396 10.22 3.19 -22.63
CA ARG A 396 9.35 3.39 -23.79
C ARG A 396 7.89 3.07 -23.52
N VAL A 397 7.58 2.39 -22.43
CA VAL A 397 6.19 2.06 -22.05
C VAL A 397 5.44 3.35 -21.75
N PRO A 398 4.27 3.61 -22.35
CA PRO A 398 3.47 4.79 -22.04
C PRO A 398 3.02 4.80 -20.57
N VAL A 399 3.45 5.81 -19.83
CA VAL A 399 3.05 6.05 -18.44
C VAL A 399 2.23 7.32 -18.36
N VAL A 400 1.06 7.24 -17.74
CA VAL A 400 0.28 8.42 -17.38
C VAL A 400 -0.01 8.42 -15.90
N GLY A 401 -0.18 9.58 -15.29
CA GLY A 401 -0.60 9.60 -13.91
C GLY A 401 -1.09 10.92 -13.37
N ALA A 402 -1.76 10.85 -12.22
CA ALA A 402 -2.22 12.01 -11.46
C ALA A 402 -1.22 12.33 -10.34
N VAL A 403 -0.84 13.60 -10.25
CA VAL A 403 -0.05 14.18 -9.16
C VAL A 403 -0.92 15.23 -8.48
N TYR A 404 -1.09 15.12 -7.16
CA TYR A 404 -1.95 16.02 -6.41
C TYR A 404 -1.14 17.17 -5.83
N TRP A 405 -1.73 18.37 -5.85
CA TRP A 405 -1.00 19.61 -5.59
C TRP A 405 -0.48 19.73 -4.15
N ASN A 406 -1.28 19.29 -3.18
CA ASN A 406 -1.02 19.41 -1.74
C ASN A 406 -0.86 18.04 -1.05
N ASP A 407 -0.46 17.01 -1.80
CA ASP A 407 -0.34 15.64 -1.30
C ASP A 407 0.67 15.54 -0.13
N PRO A 408 0.23 15.18 1.09
CA PRO A 408 1.13 15.05 2.23
C PRO A 408 1.80 13.68 2.35
N TYR A 409 1.52 12.75 1.43
CA TYR A 409 2.06 11.39 1.46
C TYR A 409 3.09 11.16 0.36
N VAL A 410 2.85 11.73 -0.83
CA VAL A 410 3.77 11.68 -1.97
C VAL A 410 3.98 13.10 -2.47
N GLU A 411 5.03 13.75 -1.99
CA GLU A 411 5.21 15.18 -2.25
C GLU A 411 5.40 15.48 -3.74
N ARG A 412 4.68 16.51 -4.20
CA ARG A 412 4.57 16.88 -5.61
C ARG A 412 5.91 17.12 -6.29
N GLY A 413 6.82 17.88 -5.69
CA GLY A 413 8.14 18.16 -6.25
C GLY A 413 8.93 16.89 -6.52
N LEU A 414 9.00 16.00 -5.53
CA LEU A 414 9.65 14.69 -5.67
C LEU A 414 8.97 13.80 -6.73
N ALA A 415 7.63 13.80 -6.74
CA ALA A 415 6.85 13.07 -7.74
C ALA A 415 7.12 13.57 -9.17
N LEU A 416 7.21 14.89 -9.36
CA LEU A 416 7.47 15.51 -10.66
C LEU A 416 8.91 15.32 -11.13
N GLU A 417 9.87 15.28 -10.22
CA GLU A 417 11.25 14.94 -10.54
C GLU A 417 11.33 13.52 -11.11
N THR A 418 10.69 12.56 -10.43
CA THR A 418 10.59 11.18 -10.94
C THR A 418 9.84 11.14 -12.26
N ALA A 419 8.67 11.78 -12.38
CA ALA A 419 7.92 11.80 -13.63
C ALA A 419 8.74 12.37 -14.81
N GLY A 420 9.51 13.44 -14.56
CA GLY A 420 10.41 14.05 -15.54
C GLY A 420 11.63 13.19 -15.90
N LEU A 421 11.98 12.22 -15.06
CA LEU A 421 13.00 11.20 -15.36
C LEU A 421 12.52 10.19 -16.40
N LEU A 422 11.23 9.81 -16.39
CA LEU A 422 10.72 8.74 -17.26
C LEU A 422 10.70 9.16 -18.73
N GLY A 423 11.27 8.31 -19.60
CA GLY A 423 11.36 8.58 -21.03
C GLY A 423 10.01 8.77 -21.74
N ASN A 424 8.98 8.02 -21.34
CA ASN A 424 7.64 8.09 -21.92
C ASN A 424 6.55 8.29 -20.86
N CYS A 425 6.55 9.46 -20.20
CA CYS A 425 5.58 9.79 -19.16
C CYS A 425 4.83 11.10 -19.43
N GLU A 426 3.55 11.15 -19.02
CA GLU A 426 2.74 12.36 -18.96
C GLU A 426 1.97 12.43 -17.63
N VAL A 427 2.00 13.60 -16.97
CA VAL A 427 1.33 13.79 -15.69
C VAL A 427 0.22 14.83 -15.76
N TRP A 428 -0.89 14.55 -15.07
CA TRP A 428 -1.93 15.50 -14.77
C TRP A 428 -1.74 16.01 -13.34
N ILE A 429 -1.32 17.26 -13.21
CA ILE A 429 -1.21 17.95 -11.92
C ILE A 429 -2.57 18.57 -11.59
N THR A 430 -3.11 18.29 -10.40
CA THR A 430 -4.43 18.79 -10.01
C THR A 430 -4.49 19.20 -8.54
N ASN A 431 -5.25 20.26 -8.27
CA ASN A 431 -5.66 20.70 -6.93
C ASN A 431 -7.17 20.50 -6.70
N GLN A 432 -7.88 19.88 -7.66
CA GLN A 432 -9.31 19.56 -7.54
C GLN A 432 -9.56 18.25 -6.78
N HIS A 433 -8.51 17.44 -6.64
CA HIS A 433 -8.57 16.13 -6.01
C HIS A 433 -7.39 15.95 -5.05
N GLU A 434 -7.59 15.06 -4.08
CA GLU A 434 -6.57 14.64 -3.11
C GLU A 434 -6.12 13.19 -3.37
N HIS A 435 -5.19 12.67 -2.56
CA HIS A 435 -4.45 11.42 -2.80
C HIS A 435 -5.31 10.23 -3.27
N GLN A 436 -6.47 10.01 -2.64
CA GLN A 436 -7.39 8.91 -2.98
C GLN A 436 -8.42 9.21 -4.09
N ALA A 437 -8.17 10.20 -4.96
CA ALA A 437 -9.12 10.67 -5.97
C ALA A 437 -9.77 9.55 -6.78
N TYR A 438 -9.00 8.57 -7.23
CA TYR A 438 -9.54 7.47 -8.03
C TYR A 438 -10.51 6.60 -7.24
N ARG A 439 -10.32 6.41 -5.93
CA ARG A 439 -11.25 5.62 -5.11
C ARG A 439 -12.51 6.40 -4.75
N VAL A 440 -12.41 7.71 -4.55
CA VAL A 440 -13.51 8.56 -4.05
C VAL A 440 -14.32 9.18 -5.18
N THR A 441 -13.66 9.69 -6.22
CA THR A 441 -14.28 10.30 -7.40
C THR A 441 -13.78 9.64 -8.70
N PRO A 442 -14.03 8.33 -8.88
CA PRO A 442 -13.40 7.54 -9.94
C PRO A 442 -13.69 7.98 -11.37
N ALA A 443 -14.95 8.33 -11.69
CA ALA A 443 -15.36 8.57 -13.07
C ALA A 443 -14.56 9.70 -13.77
N PRO A 444 -14.47 10.94 -13.25
CA PRO A 444 -13.70 12.00 -13.90
C PRO A 444 -12.18 11.71 -13.93
N VAL A 445 -11.65 11.04 -12.89
CA VAL A 445 -10.24 10.69 -12.82
C VAL A 445 -9.90 9.61 -13.86
N ALA A 446 -10.73 8.58 -13.98
CA ALA A 446 -10.56 7.51 -14.95
C ALA A 446 -10.72 8.01 -16.38
N GLU A 447 -11.74 8.83 -16.66
CA GLU A 447 -11.94 9.45 -17.97
C GLU A 447 -10.67 10.20 -18.43
N ARG A 448 -10.13 11.05 -17.55
CA ARG A 448 -8.92 11.82 -17.85
C ARG A 448 -7.71 10.93 -18.10
N LEU A 449 -7.43 9.98 -17.20
CA LEU A 449 -6.25 9.12 -17.28
C LEU A 449 -6.33 8.14 -18.46
N PHE A 450 -7.50 7.58 -18.77
CA PHE A 450 -7.68 6.71 -19.93
C PHE A 450 -7.48 7.47 -21.24
N ALA A 451 -8.01 8.70 -21.35
CA ALA A 451 -7.80 9.54 -22.52
C ALA A 451 -6.31 9.87 -22.72
N MET A 452 -5.60 10.24 -21.64
CA MET A 452 -4.16 10.48 -21.69
C MET A 452 -3.40 9.22 -22.14
N LEU A 453 -3.74 8.05 -21.59
CA LEU A 453 -3.05 6.81 -21.94
C LEU A 453 -3.25 6.45 -23.42
N ASP A 454 -4.48 6.57 -23.93
CA ASP A 454 -4.79 6.31 -25.34
C ASP A 454 -4.02 7.25 -26.27
N GLN A 455 -3.99 8.55 -25.94
CA GLN A 455 -3.25 9.55 -26.69
C GLN A 455 -1.75 9.23 -26.71
N ARG A 456 -1.18 8.89 -25.55
CA ARG A 456 0.25 8.59 -25.43
C ARG A 456 0.64 7.34 -26.20
N ARG A 457 -0.21 6.30 -26.14
CA ARG A 457 -0.03 5.06 -26.91
C ARG A 457 -0.10 5.30 -28.42
N ALA A 458 -0.90 6.25 -28.89
CA ALA A 458 -0.97 6.59 -30.30
C ALA A 458 0.26 7.37 -30.80
N GLN A 459 1.04 7.96 -29.90
CA GLN A 459 2.25 8.75 -30.20
C GLN A 459 3.55 7.94 -30.07
N SER A 460 3.49 6.76 -29.45
CA SER A 460 4.64 5.86 -29.19
C SER A 460 4.74 4.80 -30.28
#